data_AF-A0A929EDF9-F1
#
_entry.id   AF-A0A929EDF9-F1
#
_cell.length_a   1.000
_cell.length_b   1.000
_cell.length_c   1.000
_cell.angle_alpha   90.00
_cell.angle_beta   90.00
_cell.angle_gamma   90.00
#
_symmetry.space_group_name_H-M   'P 1'
#
loop_
_entity.id
_entity.type
_entity.pdbx_description
1 polymer ?
#
loop_
_entity_poly.entity_id
_entity_poly.type
_entity_poly.pdbx_seq_one_letter_code
_entity_poly.pdbx_strand_id
1 'polypeptide(L)'
;HEEWEEVNDEGEIITLHSRHAWISSRSLNARNLHERCNLGARYRWGIEACILVEKHQGYHYEHCFALDWNAMKGYHYLMRLAHVFNTLARFSSVLTKFFQQLGVRGFITFVYNTFTGPWLNSEEVEARLGRPFQLRFG
;
A
#
# COMPACT_ATOMS: atom_id res chain seq x y z
N HIS A 1 -0.91 4.90 -20.38
CA HIS A 1 0.28 4.52 -21.13
C HIS A 1 1.36 5.42 -20.60
N GLU A 2 2.38 4.84 -19.98
CA GLU A 2 3.52 5.60 -19.48
C GLU A 2 4.77 5.12 -20.19
N GLU A 3 5.66 6.07 -20.45
CA GLU A 3 6.93 5.85 -21.11
C GLU A 3 8.00 6.56 -20.28
N TRP A 4 9.10 5.89 -19.99
CA TRP A 4 10.29 6.48 -19.39
C TRP A 4 11.55 5.83 -19.96
N GLU A 5 12.66 6.53 -19.81
CA GLU A 5 13.97 6.07 -20.25
C GLU A 5 14.76 5.52 -19.07
N GLU A 6 15.39 4.36 -19.26
CA GLU A 6 16.28 3.73 -18.29
C GLU A 6 17.57 3.31 -19.00
N VAL A 7 18.68 3.32 -18.27
CA VAL A 7 19.98 2.87 -18.81
C VAL A 7 20.12 1.39 -18.49
N ASN A 8 20.29 0.55 -19.51
CA ASN A 8 20.52 -0.88 -19.30
C ASN A 8 21.93 -1.16 -18.76
N ASP A 9 22.21 -2.41 -18.39
CA ASP A 9 23.52 -2.84 -17.86
C ASP A 9 24.68 -2.64 -18.86
N GLU A 10 24.37 -2.41 -20.13
CA GLU A 10 25.31 -2.17 -21.23
C GLU A 10 25.53 -0.67 -21.52
N GLY A 11 24.84 0.22 -20.80
CA GLY A 11 24.96 1.68 -20.92
C GLY A 11 24.07 2.32 -22.00
N GLU A 12 23.15 1.57 -22.60
CA GLU A 12 22.23 2.04 -23.63
C GLU A 12 20.94 2.59 -23.01
N ILE A 13 20.42 3.66 -23.60
CA ILE A 13 19.12 4.23 -23.19
C ILE A 13 18.02 3.40 -23.83
N ILE A 14 17.24 2.69 -23.01
CA ILE A 14 16.06 1.93 -23.43
C ILE A 14 14.78 2.65 -23.02
N THR A 15 13.81 2.72 -23.94
CA THR A 15 12.47 3.23 -23.63
C THR A 15 11.60 2.10 -23.11
N LEU A 16 11.12 2.22 -21.88
CA LEU A 16 10.23 1.27 -21.24
C LEU A 16 8.80 1.78 -21.28
N HIS A 17 7.84 0.86 -21.43
CA HIS A 17 6.42 1.17 -21.41
C HIS A 17 5.71 0.41 -20.29
N SER A 18 4.78 1.06 -19.60
CA SER A 18 3.89 0.38 -18.65
C SER A 18 2.42 0.58 -18.98
N ARG A 19 1.66 -0.52 -18.80
CA ARG A 19 0.20 -0.52 -18.85
C ARG A 19 -0.32 -1.08 -17.54
N HIS A 20 -1.16 -0.29 -16.87
CA HIS A 20 -1.75 -0.63 -15.59
C HIS A 20 -3.26 -0.88 -15.74
N ALA A 21 -3.77 -1.88 -15.02
CA ALA A 21 -5.21 -2.13 -14.87
C ALA A 21 -5.52 -2.24 -13.37
N TRP A 22 -6.51 -1.47 -12.90
CA TRP A 22 -6.87 -1.42 -11.48
C TRP A 22 -8.17 -2.17 -11.22
N ILE A 23 -8.16 -3.05 -10.22
CA ILE A 23 -9.35 -3.71 -9.69
C ILE A 23 -9.65 -3.09 -8.32
N SER A 24 -10.91 -2.71 -8.10
CA SER A 24 -11.33 -2.03 -6.87
C SER A 24 -12.65 -2.60 -6.38
N SER A 25 -12.73 -2.89 -5.07
CA SER A 25 -13.98 -3.26 -4.39
C SER A 25 -14.97 -2.09 -4.26
N ARG A 26 -14.53 -0.87 -4.58
CA ARG A 26 -15.37 0.33 -4.65
C ARG A 26 -15.51 0.82 -6.08
N SER A 27 -16.69 1.35 -6.40
CA SER A 27 -16.99 1.88 -7.73
C SER A 27 -16.04 3.03 -8.12
N LEU A 28 -15.55 2.95 -9.36
CA LEU A 28 -14.73 3.98 -9.99
C LEU A 28 -15.58 4.76 -10.99
N ASN A 29 -15.39 6.08 -11.02
CA ASN A 29 -16.03 6.98 -11.97
C ASN A 29 -15.04 8.06 -12.41
N ALA A 30 -15.38 8.84 -13.42
CA ALA A 30 -14.49 9.87 -13.97
C ALA A 30 -13.97 10.87 -12.94
N ARG A 31 -14.75 11.13 -11.86
CA ARG A 31 -14.38 12.11 -10.82
C ARG A 31 -13.37 11.57 -9.81
N ASN A 32 -13.44 10.27 -9.49
CA ASN A 32 -12.58 9.66 -8.47
C ASN A 32 -11.45 8.79 -9.06
N LEU A 33 -11.45 8.56 -10.38
CA LEU A 33 -10.48 7.70 -11.06
C LEU A 33 -9.04 8.18 -10.83
N HIS A 34 -8.78 9.47 -11.04
CA HIS A 34 -7.42 10.02 -10.89
C HIS A 34 -6.91 9.88 -9.46
N GLU A 35 -7.69 10.33 -8.48
CA GLU A 35 -7.28 10.26 -7.07
C GLU A 35 -7.05 8.81 -6.61
N ARG A 36 -7.96 7.89 -6.95
CA ARG A 36 -7.87 6.50 -6.47
C ARG A 36 -6.80 5.70 -7.21
N CYS A 37 -6.76 5.78 -8.53
CA CYS A 37 -5.87 4.96 -9.35
C CYS A 37 -4.47 5.56 -9.46
N ASN A 38 -4.35 6.89 -9.62
CA ASN A 38 -3.06 7.52 -9.87
C ASN A 38 -2.39 8.02 -8.59
N LEU A 39 -3.15 8.55 -7.62
CA LEU A 39 -2.56 9.04 -6.37
C LEU A 39 -2.53 7.97 -5.27
N GLY A 40 -3.62 7.22 -5.11
CA GLY A 40 -3.73 6.16 -4.11
C GLY A 40 -2.97 4.90 -4.50
N ALA A 41 -3.40 4.23 -5.57
CA ALA A 41 -2.90 2.89 -5.90
C ALA A 41 -1.41 2.87 -6.31
N ARG A 42 -0.90 3.96 -6.88
CA ARG A 42 0.54 4.10 -7.21
C ARG A 42 1.42 4.33 -6.00
N TYR A 43 0.83 4.74 -4.87
CA TYR A 43 1.52 4.80 -3.59
C TYR A 43 1.90 3.40 -3.06
N ARG A 44 1.58 2.30 -3.77
CA ARG A 44 2.10 0.95 -3.52
C ARG A 44 3.63 0.94 -3.37
N TRP A 45 4.35 1.75 -4.13
CA TRP A 45 5.82 1.89 -3.99
C TRP A 45 6.23 2.28 -2.56
N GLY A 46 5.34 2.96 -1.82
CA GLY A 46 5.53 3.25 -0.41
C GLY A 46 5.80 2.00 0.45
N ILE A 47 5.35 0.80 0.05
CA ILE A 47 5.67 -0.45 0.74
C ILE A 47 7.16 -0.77 0.63
N GLU A 48 7.77 -0.58 -0.53
CA GLU A 48 9.20 -0.81 -0.76
C GLU A 48 10.03 0.21 0.03
N ALA A 49 9.58 1.47 0.07
CA ALA A 49 10.17 2.49 0.93
C ALA A 49 10.06 2.12 2.42
N CYS A 50 8.92 1.58 2.87
CA CYS A 50 8.76 1.10 4.25
C CYS A 50 9.71 -0.06 4.58
N ILE A 51 9.92 -1.01 3.66
CA ILE A 51 10.89 -2.10 3.83
C ILE A 51 12.30 -1.54 3.98
N LEU A 52 12.65 -0.52 3.19
CA LEU A 52 13.95 0.14 3.27
C LEU A 52 14.16 0.85 4.63
N VAL A 53 13.12 1.49 5.16
CA VAL A 53 13.10 2.08 6.51
C VAL A 53 13.31 1.00 7.58
N GLU A 54 12.60 -0.12 7.48
CA GLU A 54 12.71 -1.23 8.42
C GLU A 54 14.11 -1.88 8.43
N LYS A 55 14.78 -1.88 7.28
CA LYS A 55 16.16 -2.37 7.19
C LYS A 55 17.17 -1.41 7.79
N HIS A 56 17.09 -0.13 7.44
CA HIS A 56 18.22 0.80 7.64
C HIS A 56 17.97 1.97 8.60
N GLN A 57 16.74 2.21 9.06
CA GLN A 57 16.38 3.39 9.87
C GLN A 57 16.02 3.02 11.31
N GLY A 58 16.86 2.19 11.95
CA GLY A 58 16.79 1.93 13.40
C GLY A 58 15.92 0.73 13.81
N TYR A 59 15.27 0.05 12.87
CA TYR A 59 14.56 -1.21 13.15
C TYR A 59 15.40 -2.47 12.88
N HIS A 60 16.54 -2.33 12.19
CA HIS A 60 17.59 -3.34 12.09
C HIS A 60 17.13 -4.73 11.63
N TYR A 61 16.23 -4.81 10.64
CA TYR A 61 15.66 -6.10 10.18
C TYR A 61 16.70 -7.07 9.60
N GLU A 62 17.88 -6.59 9.23
CA GLU A 62 18.98 -7.41 8.71
C GLU A 62 19.90 -7.95 9.81
N HIS A 63 19.73 -7.50 11.06
CA HIS A 63 20.55 -7.96 12.17
C HIS A 63 19.94 -9.19 12.86
N CYS A 64 20.77 -10.22 13.03
CA CYS A 64 20.43 -11.42 13.78
C CYS A 64 20.64 -11.19 15.29
N PHE A 65 19.63 -10.66 15.99
CA PHE A 65 19.69 -10.44 17.45
C PHE A 65 19.48 -11.71 18.28
N ALA A 66 18.97 -12.78 17.66
CA ALA A 66 18.75 -14.07 18.30
C ALA A 66 18.87 -15.19 17.26
N LEU A 67 19.39 -16.35 17.68
CA LEU A 67 19.47 -17.55 16.84
C LEU A 67 18.23 -18.45 16.96
N ASP A 68 17.40 -18.22 17.99
CA ASP A 68 16.14 -18.93 18.16
C ASP A 68 15.05 -18.32 17.26
N TRP A 69 14.36 -19.18 16.51
CA TRP A 69 13.33 -18.76 15.55
C TRP A 69 12.14 -18.04 16.20
N ASN A 70 11.72 -18.47 17.39
CA ASN A 70 10.61 -17.82 18.08
C ASN A 70 11.01 -16.45 18.61
N ALA A 71 12.24 -16.30 19.12
CA ALA A 71 12.80 -15.02 19.52
C ALA A 71 12.92 -14.07 18.32
N MET A 72 13.38 -14.55 17.15
CA MET A 72 13.42 -13.74 15.92
C MET A 72 12.04 -13.26 15.47
N LYS A 73 11.02 -14.14 15.50
CA LYS A 73 9.63 -13.75 15.21
C LYS A 73 9.12 -12.72 16.22
N GLY A 74 9.41 -12.92 17.51
CA GLY A 74 9.04 -11.98 18.57
C GLY A 74 9.62 -10.58 18.32
N TYR A 75 10.92 -10.52 18.00
CA TYR A 75 11.59 -9.28 17.61
C TYR A 75 10.92 -8.61 16.40
N HIS A 76 10.64 -9.40 15.35
CA HIS A 76 9.97 -8.88 14.15
C HIS A 76 8.62 -8.24 14.46
N TYR A 77 7.77 -8.90 15.27
CA TYR A 77 6.48 -8.34 15.64
C TYR A 77 6.60 -7.06 16.49
N LEU A 78 7.55 -7.02 17.42
CA LEU A 78 7.80 -5.82 18.23
C LEU A 78 8.23 -4.64 17.35
N MET A 79 9.10 -4.87 16.38
CA MET A 79 9.52 -3.81 15.48
C MET A 79 8.42 -3.36 14.51
N ARG A 80 7.55 -4.27 14.06
CA ARG A 80 6.34 -3.90 13.30
C ARG A 80 5.45 -2.96 14.11
N LEU A 81 5.23 -3.24 15.39
CA LEU A 81 4.47 -2.36 16.28
C LEU A 81 5.17 -1.02 16.48
N ALA A 82 6.48 -1.02 16.72
CA ALA A 82 7.27 0.20 16.84
C ALA A 82 7.19 1.07 15.57
N HIS A 83 7.23 0.45 14.39
CA HIS A 83 7.11 1.16 13.12
C HIS A 83 5.71 1.76 12.92
N VAL A 84 4.66 1.03 13.29
CA VAL A 84 3.29 1.57 13.30
C VAL A 84 3.20 2.79 14.22
N PHE A 85 3.69 2.71 15.47
CA PHE A 85 3.62 3.84 16.40
C PHE A 85 4.41 5.04 15.93
N ASN A 86 5.63 4.86 15.42
CA ASN A 86 6.43 5.95 14.88
C ASN A 86 5.76 6.62 13.68
N THR A 87 5.12 5.82 12.81
CA THR A 87 4.36 6.34 11.68
C THR A 87 3.16 7.16 12.16
N LEU A 88 2.37 6.64 13.11
CA LEU A 88 1.23 7.37 13.68
C LEU A 88 1.67 8.67 14.37
N ALA A 89 2.78 8.65 15.11
CA ALA A 89 3.34 9.83 15.75
C ALA A 89 3.78 10.88 14.72
N ARG A 90 4.49 10.46 13.66
CA ARG A 90 4.94 11.32 12.56
C ARG A 90 3.77 12.00 11.85
N PHE A 91 2.67 11.29 11.66
CA PHE A 91 1.47 11.81 10.98
C PHE A 91 0.39 12.33 11.93
N SER A 92 0.70 12.50 13.22
CA SER A 92 -0.26 12.87 14.26
C SER A 92 -1.06 14.13 13.91
N SER A 93 -0.43 15.18 13.39
CA SER A 93 -1.09 16.44 13.01
C SER A 93 -2.13 16.27 11.88
N VAL A 94 -1.89 15.36 10.95
CA VAL A 94 -2.84 14.99 9.88
C VAL A 94 -3.95 14.13 10.47
N LEU A 95 -3.60 13.14 11.29
CA LEU A 95 -4.56 12.24 11.94
C LEU A 95 -5.52 12.99 12.87
N THR A 96 -5.10 14.08 13.51
CA THR A 96 -5.97 14.94 14.32
C THR A 96 -7.13 15.49 13.49
N LYS A 97 -6.90 15.88 12.24
CA LYS A 97 -7.98 16.37 11.36
C LYS A 97 -9.01 15.29 11.07
N PHE A 98 -8.55 14.06 10.79
CA PHE A 98 -9.45 12.91 10.60
C PHE A 98 -10.22 12.57 11.87
N PHE A 99 -9.56 12.60 13.02
CA PHE A 99 -10.20 12.37 14.31
C PHE A 99 -11.28 13.41 14.61
N GLN A 100 -11.01 14.69 14.34
CA GLN A 100 -12.00 15.78 14.51
C GLN A 100 -13.22 15.60 13.59
N GLN A 101 -13.02 15.08 12.37
CA GLN A 101 -14.11 14.84 11.42
C GLN A 101 -14.93 13.59 11.73
N LEU A 102 -14.28 12.48 12.10
CA LEU A 102 -14.91 11.16 12.26
C LEU A 102 -15.37 10.86 13.69
N GLY A 103 -14.84 11.60 14.68
CA GLY A 103 -14.97 11.27 16.09
C GLY A 103 -14.26 9.96 16.48
N VAL A 104 -14.29 9.62 17.78
CA VAL A 104 -13.54 8.48 18.33
C VAL A 104 -13.90 7.15 17.65
N ARG A 105 -15.18 6.82 17.57
CA ARG A 105 -15.64 5.55 16.98
C ARG A 105 -15.35 5.48 15.49
N GLY A 106 -15.60 6.57 14.76
CA GLY A 106 -15.34 6.63 13.32
C GLY A 106 -13.86 6.49 13.01
N PHE A 107 -12.99 7.12 13.80
CA PHE A 107 -11.55 7.01 13.67
C PHE A 107 -11.06 5.58 13.96
N ILE A 108 -11.51 4.95 15.05
CA ILE A 108 -11.15 3.55 15.36
C ILE A 108 -11.57 2.61 14.22
N THR A 109 -12.82 2.74 13.74
CA THR A 109 -13.31 1.95 12.61
C THR A 109 -12.51 2.20 11.34
N PHE A 110 -12.10 3.43 11.07
CA PHE A 110 -11.25 3.77 9.92
C PHE A 110 -9.88 3.09 10.00
N VAL A 111 -9.22 3.16 11.16
CA VAL A 111 -7.93 2.51 11.39
C VAL A 111 -8.07 0.99 11.27
N TYR A 112 -9.08 0.41 11.91
CA TYR A 112 -9.35 -1.03 11.84
C TYR A 112 -9.56 -1.49 10.38
N ASN A 113 -10.43 -0.81 9.64
CA ASN A 113 -10.69 -1.15 8.23
C ASN A 113 -9.48 -0.95 7.31
N THR A 114 -8.52 -0.10 7.69
CA THR A 114 -7.26 0.05 6.95
C THR A 114 -6.41 -1.22 7.09
N PHE A 115 -6.41 -1.85 8.26
CA PHE A 115 -5.70 -3.12 8.50
C PHE A 115 -6.47 -4.35 8.03
N THR A 116 -7.80 -4.32 8.08
CA THR A 116 -8.66 -5.48 7.79
C THR A 116 -9.43 -5.32 6.49
N GLY A 117 -8.92 -4.50 5.56
CA GLY A 117 -9.59 -4.21 4.29
C GLY A 117 -10.09 -5.50 3.62
N PRO A 118 -11.30 -5.48 3.03
CA PRO A 118 -11.89 -6.70 2.47
C PRO A 118 -10.99 -7.25 1.37
N TRP A 119 -10.61 -8.52 1.53
CA TRP A 119 -9.92 -9.27 0.48
C TRP A 119 -10.86 -9.43 -0.70
N LEU A 120 -10.34 -9.22 -1.91
CA LEU A 120 -11.09 -9.55 -3.12
C LEU A 120 -11.37 -11.06 -3.10
N ASN A 121 -12.64 -11.44 -3.22
CA ASN A 121 -13.01 -12.85 -3.31
C ASN A 121 -12.54 -13.39 -4.68
N SER A 122 -11.66 -14.41 -4.67
CA SER A 122 -11.06 -14.97 -5.89
C SER A 122 -12.12 -15.48 -6.86
N GLU A 123 -13.12 -16.22 -6.37
CA GLU A 123 -14.21 -16.77 -7.19
C GLU A 123 -15.04 -15.66 -7.82
N GLU A 124 -15.34 -14.60 -7.06
CA GLU A 124 -16.08 -13.45 -7.58
C GLU A 124 -15.28 -12.69 -8.65
N VAL A 125 -13.97 -12.53 -8.44
CA VAL A 125 -13.06 -11.89 -9.40
C VAL A 125 -12.97 -12.72 -10.68
N GLU A 126 -12.77 -14.04 -10.58
CA GLU A 126 -12.72 -14.94 -11.73
C GLU A 126 -14.04 -14.93 -12.51
N ALA A 127 -15.17 -15.03 -11.82
CA ALA A 127 -16.49 -14.96 -12.44
C ALA A 127 -16.76 -13.60 -13.12
N ARG A 128 -16.21 -12.50 -12.58
CA ARG A 128 -16.27 -11.16 -13.19
C ARG A 128 -15.38 -11.06 -14.42
N LEU A 129 -14.15 -11.58 -14.37
CA LEU A 129 -13.19 -11.56 -15.48
C LEU A 129 -13.64 -12.46 -16.65
N GLY A 130 -14.39 -13.54 -16.37
CA GLY A 130 -14.97 -14.41 -17.40
C GLY A 130 -16.17 -13.82 -18.15
N ARG A 131 -16.71 -12.66 -17.72
CA ARG A 131 -17.82 -11.98 -18.42
C ARG A 131 -17.27 -10.97 -19.44
N PRO A 132 -17.97 -10.73 -20.56
CA PRO A 132 -17.57 -9.70 -21.53
C PRO A 132 -17.44 -8.33 -20.84
N PHE A 133 -16.27 -7.70 -21.00
CA PHE A 133 -15.98 -6.42 -20.36
C PHE A 133 -16.82 -5.30 -21.01
N GLN A 134 -17.76 -4.73 -20.25
CA GLN A 134 -18.46 -3.51 -20.66
C GLN A 134 -17.85 -2.30 -19.95
N LEU A 135 -17.13 -1.48 -20.71
CA LEU A 135 -16.76 -0.13 -20.29
C LEU A 135 -18.03 0.72 -20.20
N ARG A 136 -18.54 0.96 -18.99
CA ARG A 136 -19.61 1.93 -18.77
C ARG A 136 -18.98 3.29 -18.49
N PHE A 137 -18.99 4.16 -19.49
CA PHE A 137 -18.76 5.59 -19.29
C PHE A 137 -20.06 6.17 -18.73
N GLY A 138 -20.04 6.56 -17.46
CA GLY A 138 -21.12 7.26 -16.78
C GLY A 138 -20.64 8.61 -16.26
#